data_AF-A0A9C9TH79-F1
#
_entry.id   AF-A0A9C9TH79-F1
#
_cell.length_a   1.000
_cell.length_b   1.000
_cell.length_c   1.000
_cell.angle_alpha   90.00
_cell.angle_beta   90.00
_cell.angle_gamma   90.00
#
_symmetry.space_group_name_H-M   'P 1'
#
loop_
_entity.id
_entity.type
_entity.pdbx_description
1 polymer ?
#
loop_
_entity_poly.entity_id
_entity_poly.type
_entity_poly.pdbx_seq_one_letter_code
_entity_poly.pdbx_strand_id
1 'polypeptide(L)'
;MPQDYFLDDLDDLDDLDDLDDEVRERFEDVLTALRFAGASVELIEIDGAREREAYFTPVLGASLIGTLGRERFERDRHLMDPLVARRAAAGLDVLASDYFMLESRRQESIGRFQELAKDFDAFLSPTVAISAPPAEELLDASMAASHAVGISRNTQPGN
;
A
#
# COMPACT_ATOMS: atom_id res chain seq x y z
N MET A 1 32.09 -21.91 17.14
CA MET A 1 31.87 -21.87 15.68
C MET A 1 30.47 -21.32 15.50
N PRO A 2 30.28 -20.04 15.13
CA PRO A 2 28.95 -19.59 14.74
C PRO A 2 28.58 -20.28 13.43
N GLN A 3 27.33 -20.68 13.37
CA GLN A 3 26.72 -21.48 12.32
C GLN A 3 26.50 -20.63 11.06
N ASP A 4 27.04 -21.08 9.92
CA ASP A 4 26.94 -20.47 8.58
C ASP A 4 25.51 -20.47 7.98
N TYR A 5 24.46 -20.62 8.79
CA TYR A 5 23.06 -20.77 8.32
C TYR A 5 22.29 -19.44 8.16
N PHE A 6 22.92 -18.28 8.37
CA PHE A 6 22.22 -16.98 8.39
C PHE A 6 22.42 -16.10 7.14
N LEU A 7 23.25 -16.53 6.18
CA LEU A 7 23.67 -15.69 5.05
C LEU A 7 23.19 -16.17 3.67
N ASP A 8 22.60 -17.36 3.55
CA ASP A 8 22.23 -17.93 2.26
C ASP A 8 20.82 -17.50 1.76
N ASP A 9 19.98 -16.89 2.60
CA ASP A 9 18.61 -16.47 2.23
C ASP A 9 18.55 -14.98 1.82
N LEU A 10 19.38 -14.57 0.87
CA LEU A 10 19.20 -13.30 0.14
C LEU A 10 18.63 -13.53 -1.26
N ASP A 11 18.75 -14.74 -1.82
CA ASP A 11 18.18 -15.12 -3.12
C ASP A 11 16.63 -15.15 -3.09
N ASP A 12 16.01 -15.20 -1.90
CA ASP A 12 14.54 -15.15 -1.74
C ASP A 12 13.97 -13.71 -1.77
N LEU A 13 14.81 -12.66 -1.85
CA LEU A 13 14.35 -11.25 -1.90
C LEU A 13 13.96 -10.79 -3.30
N ASP A 14 14.16 -11.61 -4.33
CA ASP A 14 13.61 -11.36 -5.66
C ASP A 14 12.07 -11.22 -5.62
N ASP A 15 11.41 -11.82 -4.62
CA ASP A 15 9.97 -11.72 -4.33
C ASP A 15 9.52 -10.37 -3.72
N LEU A 16 10.42 -9.40 -3.51
CA LEU A 16 10.04 -8.02 -3.25
C LEU A 16 9.55 -7.39 -4.56
N ASP A 17 8.31 -7.71 -4.93
CA ASP A 17 7.60 -7.30 -6.14
C ASP A 17 7.89 -5.85 -6.57
N ASP A 18 8.22 -5.62 -7.85
CA ASP A 18 8.22 -4.29 -8.54
C ASP A 18 8.88 -3.14 -7.75
N LEU A 19 9.96 -3.36 -6.99
CA LEU A 19 10.76 -2.27 -6.40
C LEU A 19 11.76 -1.73 -7.42
N ASP A 20 12.01 -0.41 -7.39
CA ASP A 20 13.18 0.17 -8.04
C ASP A 20 14.47 -0.41 -7.44
N ASP A 21 15.48 -0.63 -8.28
CA ASP A 21 16.76 -1.25 -7.89
C ASP A 21 17.39 -0.59 -6.65
N GLU A 22 17.43 0.74 -6.61
CA GLU A 22 17.99 1.47 -5.47
C GLU A 22 17.19 1.24 -4.18
N VAL A 23 15.87 1.13 -4.26
CA VAL A 23 15.02 0.86 -3.09
C VAL A 23 15.28 -0.56 -2.57
N ARG A 24 15.38 -1.53 -3.49
CA ARG A 24 15.70 -2.93 -3.17
C ARG A 24 17.06 -3.04 -2.49
N GLU A 25 18.12 -2.53 -3.12
CA GLU A 25 19.49 -2.56 -2.59
C GLU A 25 19.60 -1.94 -1.20
N ARG A 26 18.97 -0.77 -0.98
CA ARG A 26 19.00 -0.11 0.33
C ARG A 26 18.20 -0.84 1.39
N PHE A 27 17.13 -1.53 1.00
CA PHE A 27 16.38 -2.35 1.95
C PHE A 27 17.17 -3.59 2.33
N GLU A 28 17.85 -4.25 1.39
CA GLU A 28 18.77 -5.38 1.63
C GLU A 28 19.92 -5.01 2.58
N ASP A 29 20.53 -3.82 2.38
CA ASP A 29 21.54 -3.26 3.30
C ASP A 29 21.00 -3.19 4.74
N VAL A 30 19.75 -2.74 4.92
CA VAL A 30 19.10 -2.63 6.23
C VAL A 30 18.82 -4.00 6.84
N LEU A 31 18.29 -4.96 6.07
CA LEU A 31 18.03 -6.32 6.56
C LEU A 31 19.33 -6.99 6.99
N THR A 32 20.41 -6.82 6.21
CA THR A 32 21.74 -7.33 6.53
C THR A 32 22.28 -6.72 7.84
N ALA A 33 22.13 -5.41 8.01
CA ALA A 33 22.55 -4.73 9.23
C ALA A 33 21.76 -5.19 10.48
N LEU A 34 20.46 -5.43 10.34
CA LEU A 34 19.61 -5.97 11.41
C LEU A 34 20.03 -7.40 11.81
N ARG A 35 20.25 -8.27 10.81
CA ARG A 35 20.77 -9.64 11.04
C ARG A 35 22.11 -9.61 11.76
N PHE A 36 23.04 -8.74 11.32
CA PHE A 36 24.35 -8.58 11.98
C PHE A 36 24.23 -8.07 13.42
N ALA A 37 23.24 -7.24 13.71
CA ALA A 37 22.94 -6.77 15.07
C ALA A 37 22.28 -7.85 15.96
N GLY A 38 21.96 -9.02 15.41
CA GLY A 38 21.39 -10.16 16.14
C GLY A 38 19.88 -10.31 16.02
N ALA A 39 19.21 -9.55 15.14
CA ALA A 39 17.80 -9.77 14.85
C ALA A 39 17.59 -11.04 14.01
N SER A 40 16.54 -11.80 14.30
CA SER A 40 16.02 -12.83 13.40
C SER A 40 15.11 -12.15 12.39
N VAL A 41 15.41 -12.35 11.11
CA VAL A 41 14.70 -11.70 10.00
C VAL A 41 14.32 -12.78 8.99
N GLU A 42 13.02 -13.03 8.87
CA GLU A 42 12.45 -13.95 7.87
C GLU A 42 11.56 -13.18 6.90
N LEU A 43 11.54 -13.65 5.65
CA LEU A 43 10.61 -13.15 4.63
C LEU A 43 9.28 -13.88 4.80
N ILE A 44 8.19 -13.13 4.79
CA ILE A 44 6.84 -13.67 4.96
C ILE A 44 5.89 -13.11 3.90
N GLU A 45 4.94 -13.95 3.48
CA GLU A 45 3.81 -13.50 2.68
C GLU A 45 2.67 -13.08 3.59
N ILE A 46 2.22 -11.83 3.45
CA ILE A 46 1.04 -11.34 4.17
C ILE A 46 -0.19 -11.56 3.30
N ASP A 47 -0.91 -12.65 3.56
CA ASP A 47 -2.19 -12.94 2.91
C ASP A 47 -3.16 -11.78 3.09
N GLY A 48 -3.69 -11.27 1.98
CA GLY A 48 -4.61 -10.15 1.95
C GLY A 48 -3.97 -8.77 1.84
N ALA A 49 -2.64 -8.63 1.84
CA ALA A 49 -1.98 -7.32 1.69
C ALA A 49 -2.41 -6.57 0.42
N ARG A 50 -2.69 -7.30 -0.67
CA ARG A 50 -3.16 -6.75 -1.95
C ARG A 50 -4.67 -6.48 -2.01
N GLU A 51 -5.46 -6.92 -1.04
CA GLU A 51 -6.91 -6.67 -1.04
C GLU A 51 -7.26 -5.18 -0.98
N ARG A 52 -6.32 -4.34 -0.53
CA ARG A 52 -6.41 -2.88 -0.61
C ARG A 52 -6.71 -2.38 -2.02
N GLU A 53 -6.26 -3.07 -3.07
CA GLU A 53 -6.40 -2.66 -4.46
C GLU A 53 -7.88 -2.59 -4.86
N ALA A 54 -8.68 -3.54 -4.37
CA ALA A 54 -10.13 -3.57 -4.56
C ALA A 54 -10.88 -2.66 -3.57
N TYR A 55 -10.32 -2.43 -2.38
CA TYR A 55 -10.97 -1.67 -1.30
C TYR A 55 -10.84 -0.15 -1.45
N PHE A 56 -9.61 0.35 -1.72
CA PHE A 56 -9.26 1.75 -1.51
C PHE A 56 -10.10 2.71 -2.36
N THR A 57 -10.16 2.48 -3.67
CA THR A 57 -10.87 3.37 -4.61
C THR A 57 -12.37 3.51 -4.30
N PRO A 58 -13.17 2.43 -4.20
CA PRO A 58 -14.60 2.55 -3.92
C PRO A 58 -14.87 3.11 -2.52
N VAL A 59 -14.15 2.64 -1.48
CA VAL A 59 -14.42 3.07 -0.10
C VAL A 59 -14.01 4.51 0.15
N LEU A 60 -12.84 4.94 -0.36
CA LEU A 60 -12.42 6.34 -0.26
C LEU A 60 -13.40 7.26 -1.00
N GLY A 61 -13.80 6.88 -2.22
CA GLY A 61 -14.77 7.64 -3.00
C GLY A 61 -16.10 7.79 -2.25
N ALA A 62 -16.69 6.68 -1.80
CA ALA A 62 -17.94 6.68 -1.06
C ALA A 62 -17.83 7.50 0.24
N SER A 63 -16.72 7.36 0.97
CA SER A 63 -16.46 8.11 2.22
C SER A 63 -16.36 9.62 1.96
N LEU A 64 -15.69 10.03 0.87
CA LEU A 64 -15.61 11.44 0.46
C LEU A 64 -16.98 12.00 0.11
N ILE A 65 -17.80 11.26 -0.65
CA ILE A 65 -19.17 11.66 -0.97
C ILE A 65 -20.02 11.75 0.29
N GLY A 66 -19.93 10.78 1.20
CA GLY A 66 -20.62 10.81 2.49
C GLY A 66 -20.21 12.01 3.36
N THR A 67 -18.93 12.37 3.34
CA THR A 67 -18.38 13.51 4.10
C THR A 67 -18.78 14.87 3.51
N LEU A 68 -18.68 15.01 2.18
CA LEU A 68 -18.99 16.27 1.50
C LEU A 68 -20.50 16.50 1.34
N GLY A 69 -21.27 15.41 1.28
CA GLY A 69 -22.67 15.37 0.88
C GLY A 69 -22.82 15.35 -0.64
N ARG A 70 -23.67 14.44 -1.16
CA ARG A 70 -23.93 14.28 -2.60
C ARG A 70 -24.27 15.59 -3.30
N GLU A 71 -25.27 16.32 -2.81
CA GLU A 71 -25.76 17.54 -3.46
C GLU A 71 -24.68 18.62 -3.54
N ARG A 72 -23.92 18.80 -2.45
CA ARG A 72 -22.82 19.77 -2.41
C ARG A 72 -21.70 19.37 -3.38
N PHE A 73 -21.34 18.09 -3.39
CA PHE A 73 -20.34 17.58 -4.34
C PHE A 73 -20.79 17.80 -5.79
N GLU A 74 -22.00 17.40 -6.16
CA GLU A 74 -22.51 17.55 -7.52
C GLU A 74 -22.55 19.01 -7.97
N ARG A 75 -22.96 19.93 -7.08
CA ARG A 75 -22.97 21.37 -7.34
C ARG A 75 -21.56 21.94 -7.49
N ASP A 76 -20.64 21.62 -6.57
CA ASP A 76 -19.37 22.34 -6.41
C ASP A 76 -18.16 21.61 -7.02
N ARG A 77 -18.29 20.37 -7.53
CA ARG A 77 -17.15 19.58 -8.06
C ARG A 77 -16.37 20.26 -9.20
N HIS A 78 -16.98 21.20 -9.89
CA HIS A 78 -16.33 22.00 -10.94
C HIS A 78 -15.30 23.00 -10.39
N LEU A 79 -15.30 23.26 -9.08
CA LEU A 79 -14.33 24.09 -8.37
C LEU A 79 -13.15 23.28 -7.81
N MET A 80 -13.21 21.95 -7.88
CA MET A 80 -12.17 21.06 -7.38
C MET A 80 -11.09 20.83 -8.46
N ASP A 81 -9.91 20.40 -8.02
CA ASP A 81 -8.95 19.80 -8.94
C ASP A 81 -9.64 18.67 -9.75
N PRO A 82 -9.51 18.63 -11.10
CA PRO A 82 -10.23 17.68 -11.94
C PRO A 82 -9.94 16.20 -11.62
N LEU A 83 -8.71 15.88 -11.20
CA LEU A 83 -8.34 14.52 -10.83
C LEU A 83 -8.98 14.12 -9.50
N VAL A 84 -8.98 15.02 -8.52
CA VAL A 84 -9.67 14.81 -7.23
C VAL A 84 -11.18 14.68 -7.44
N ALA A 85 -11.78 15.56 -8.25
CA ALA A 85 -13.21 15.50 -8.59
C ALA A 85 -13.57 14.15 -9.23
N ARG A 86 -12.75 13.66 -10.18
CA ARG A 86 -12.95 12.38 -10.84
C ARG A 86 -12.88 11.21 -9.85
N ARG A 87 -11.90 11.20 -8.96
CA ARG A 87 -11.73 10.14 -7.93
C ARG A 87 -12.89 10.14 -6.93
N ALA A 88 -13.32 11.31 -6.46
CA ALA A 88 -14.47 11.42 -5.58
C ALA A 88 -15.78 11.00 -6.27
N ALA A 89 -15.95 11.34 -7.56
CA ALA A 89 -17.16 11.01 -8.31
C ALA A 89 -17.40 9.51 -8.44
N ALA A 90 -16.34 8.68 -8.45
CA ALA A 90 -16.47 7.22 -8.43
C ALA A 90 -17.25 6.71 -7.20
N GLY A 91 -17.25 7.48 -6.11
CA GLY A 91 -18.03 7.18 -4.91
C GLY A 91 -19.55 7.38 -5.04
N LEU A 92 -20.02 8.12 -6.06
CA LEU A 92 -21.44 8.37 -6.26
C LEU A 92 -22.21 7.11 -6.68
N ASP A 93 -21.51 6.14 -7.28
CA ASP A 93 -22.10 4.92 -7.83
C ASP A 93 -21.86 3.70 -6.93
N VAL A 94 -21.19 3.88 -5.78
CA VAL A 94 -20.93 2.78 -4.83
C VAL A 94 -22.21 2.43 -4.08
N LEU A 95 -22.67 1.19 -4.23
CA LEU A 95 -23.82 0.69 -3.50
C LEU A 95 -23.46 0.42 -2.03
N ALA A 96 -24.43 0.62 -1.14
CA ALA A 96 -24.25 0.32 0.27
C ALA A 96 -23.88 -1.16 0.51
N SER A 97 -24.44 -2.08 -0.28
CA SER A 97 -24.10 -3.50 -0.22
C SER A 97 -22.61 -3.76 -0.50
N ASP A 98 -22.07 -3.09 -1.52
CA ASP A 98 -20.68 -3.27 -1.94
C ASP A 98 -19.74 -2.65 -0.91
N TYR A 99 -20.09 -1.48 -0.39
CA TYR A 99 -19.37 -0.83 0.70
C TYR A 99 -19.27 -1.74 1.93
N PHE A 100 -20.39 -2.29 2.42
CA PHE A 100 -20.38 -3.14 3.60
C PHE A 100 -19.66 -4.48 3.37
N MET A 101 -19.74 -5.03 2.15
CA MET A 101 -18.98 -6.23 1.79
C MET A 101 -17.47 -5.97 1.83
N LEU A 102 -17.01 -4.83 1.28
CA LEU A 102 -15.60 -4.42 1.32
C LEU A 102 -15.10 -4.17 2.75
N GLU A 103 -15.90 -3.50 3.60
CA GLU A 103 -15.55 -3.32 5.02
C GLU A 103 -15.50 -4.64 5.77
N SER A 104 -16.45 -5.56 5.54
CA SER A 104 -16.44 -6.89 6.13
C SER A 104 -15.15 -7.62 5.76
N ARG A 105 -14.78 -7.59 4.47
CA ARG A 105 -13.55 -8.21 3.99
C ARG A 105 -12.30 -7.60 4.64
N ARG A 106 -12.26 -6.27 4.78
CA ARG A 106 -11.16 -5.60 5.48
C ARG A 106 -11.05 -6.05 6.94
N GLN A 107 -12.17 -6.22 7.65
CA GLN A 107 -12.15 -6.73 9.03
C GLN A 107 -11.63 -8.17 9.11
N GLU A 108 -12.00 -9.03 8.16
CA GLU A 108 -11.44 -10.39 8.07
C GLU A 108 -9.92 -10.37 7.88
N SER A 109 -9.42 -9.48 7.02
CA SER A 109 -7.99 -9.34 6.72
C SER A 109 -7.21 -8.78 7.90
N ILE A 110 -7.77 -7.81 8.63
CA ILE A 110 -7.22 -7.33 9.90
C ILE A 110 -7.14 -8.47 10.91
N GLY A 111 -8.18 -9.31 11.03
CA GLY A 111 -8.18 -10.46 11.93
C GLY A 111 -7.08 -11.47 11.58
N ARG A 112 -6.92 -11.82 10.29
CA ARG A 112 -5.84 -12.70 9.82
C ARG A 112 -4.45 -12.13 10.14
N PHE A 113 -4.24 -10.83 9.84
CA PHE A 113 -2.97 -10.16 10.13
C PHE A 113 -2.68 -10.09 11.63
N GLN A 114 -3.69 -9.83 12.48
CA GLN A 114 -3.52 -9.80 13.93
C GLN A 114 -3.11 -11.15 14.51
N GLU A 115 -3.56 -12.26 13.95
CA GLU A 115 -3.11 -13.60 14.36
C GLU A 115 -1.66 -13.84 13.92
N LEU A 116 -1.33 -13.53 12.66
CA LEU A 116 0.05 -13.60 12.14
C LEU A 116 1.01 -12.75 12.97
N ALA A 117 0.63 -11.52 13.30
CA ALA A 117 1.45 -10.55 14.02
C ALA A 117 1.82 -10.96 15.46
N LYS A 118 1.22 -12.02 16.02
CA LYS A 118 1.61 -12.53 17.34
C LYS A 118 2.97 -13.22 17.34
N ASP A 119 3.42 -13.68 16.17
CA ASP A 119 4.67 -14.41 16.02
C ASP A 119 5.88 -13.47 15.76
N PHE A 120 5.63 -12.15 15.60
CA PHE A 120 6.64 -11.17 15.19
C PHE A 120 6.67 -9.94 16.11
N ASP A 121 7.87 -9.43 16.39
CA ASP A 121 8.05 -8.17 17.13
C ASP A 121 7.82 -6.93 16.24
N ALA A 122 8.09 -7.06 14.94
CA ALA A 122 7.98 -5.99 13.97
C ALA A 122 7.81 -6.53 12.54
N PHE A 123 7.18 -5.72 11.69
CA PHE A 123 7.08 -5.93 10.26
C PHE A 123 7.88 -4.83 9.54
N LEU A 124 8.62 -5.22 8.51
CA LEU A 124 9.49 -4.32 7.76
C LEU A 124 9.07 -4.31 6.31
N SER A 125 8.99 -3.12 5.72
CA SER A 125 8.83 -2.92 4.28
C SER A 125 9.47 -1.59 3.89
N PRO A 126 9.96 -1.42 2.66
CA PRO A 126 10.25 -0.09 2.14
C PRO A 126 8.99 0.79 2.23
N THR A 127 9.12 2.06 2.60
CA THR A 127 7.97 2.96 2.69
C THR A 127 7.35 3.23 1.31
N VAL A 128 8.20 3.40 0.30
CA VAL A 128 7.83 3.63 -1.09
C VAL A 128 8.49 2.57 -1.96
N ALA A 129 7.87 2.24 -3.09
CA ALA A 129 8.40 1.27 -4.04
C ALA A 129 9.39 1.84 -5.05
N ILE A 130 9.27 3.15 -5.30
CA ILE A 130 9.99 3.85 -6.36
C ILE A 130 10.81 4.98 -5.77
N SER A 131 11.92 5.30 -6.42
CA SER A 131 12.64 6.54 -6.18
C SER A 131 11.80 7.74 -6.63
N ALA A 132 12.13 8.92 -6.12
CA ALA A 132 11.37 10.14 -6.42
C ALA A 132 11.37 10.40 -7.94
N PRO A 133 10.20 10.41 -8.61
CA PRO A 133 10.16 10.64 -10.04
C PRO A 133 10.48 12.11 -10.36
N PRO A 134 10.95 12.41 -11.59
CA PRO A 134 11.12 13.79 -12.05
C PRO A 134 9.81 14.57 -11.94
N ALA A 135 9.90 15.84 -11.52
CA ALA A 135 8.71 16.68 -11.33
C ALA A 135 7.93 16.87 -12.64
N GLU A 136 8.62 16.84 -13.79
CA GLU A 136 8.03 16.97 -15.11
C GLU A 136 7.10 15.80 -15.45
N GLU A 137 7.41 14.59 -14.99
CA GLU A 137 6.55 13.41 -15.21
C GLU A 137 5.22 13.51 -14.46
N LEU A 138 5.19 14.26 -13.36
CA LEU A 138 3.96 14.50 -12.59
C LEU A 138 2.98 15.45 -13.31
N LEU A 139 3.42 16.12 -14.38
CA LEU A 139 2.54 16.93 -15.22
C LEU A 139 1.67 16.08 -16.15
N ASP A 140 2.09 14.85 -16.46
CA ASP A 140 1.26 13.90 -17.19
C ASP A 140 0.38 13.12 -16.20
N ALA A 141 -0.93 13.18 -16.41
CA ALA A 141 -1.90 12.59 -15.48
C ALA A 141 -1.83 11.05 -15.41
N SER A 142 -1.36 10.40 -16.47
CA SER A 142 -1.22 8.94 -16.48
C SER A 142 0.04 8.50 -15.74
N MET A 143 1.15 9.20 -15.95
CA MET A 143 2.40 8.98 -15.22
C MET A 143 2.22 9.29 -13.73
N ALA A 144 1.60 10.43 -13.39
CA ALA A 144 1.30 10.78 -12.01
C ALA A 144 0.41 9.74 -11.30
N ALA A 145 -0.54 9.13 -12.03
CA ALA A 145 -1.38 8.07 -11.48
C ALA A 145 -0.59 6.78 -11.24
N SER A 146 0.31 6.41 -12.16
CA SER A 146 1.21 5.25 -12.00
C SER A 146 2.14 5.43 -10.78
N HIS A 147 2.80 6.59 -10.69
CA HIS A 147 3.69 6.92 -9.58
C HIS A 147 2.98 6.92 -8.23
N ALA A 148 1.73 7.40 -8.17
CA ALA A 148 0.95 7.40 -6.92
C ALA A 148 0.72 5.99 -6.35
N VAL A 149 0.64 4.96 -7.21
CA VAL A 149 0.54 3.56 -6.75
C VAL A 149 1.86 3.14 -6.11
N GLY A 150 2.99 3.34 -6.80
CA GLY A 150 4.32 3.00 -6.27
C GLY A 150 4.65 3.70 -4.95
N ILE A 151 4.24 4.96 -4.80
CA ILE A 151 4.48 5.75 -3.58
C ILE A 151 3.69 5.22 -2.37
N SER A 152 2.52 4.63 -2.58
CA SER A 152 1.61 4.29 -1.47
C SER A 152 1.34 2.80 -1.29
N ARG A 153 1.81 1.94 -2.20
CA ARG A 153 1.46 0.51 -2.17
C ARG A 153 1.90 -0.24 -0.92
N ASN A 154 3.01 0.16 -0.30
CA ASN A 154 3.56 -0.48 0.90
C ASN A 154 2.98 0.11 2.20
N THR A 155 2.46 1.34 2.16
CA THR A 155 1.90 2.01 3.34
C THR A 155 0.39 1.84 3.46
N GLN A 156 -0.32 1.70 2.35
CA GLN A 156 -1.78 1.50 2.35
C GLN A 156 -2.26 0.26 3.12
N PRO A 157 -1.57 -0.89 3.15
CA PRO A 157 -1.99 -2.03 3.98
C PRO A 157 -2.02 -1.70 5.48
N GLY A 158 -1.27 -0.69 5.93
CA GLY A 158 -1.25 -0.24 7.32
C GLY A 158 -2.33 0.79 7.70
N ASN A 159 -3.18 1.23 6.76
CA ASN A 159 -4.28 2.18 7.01
C ASN A 159 -5.58 1.46 7.40
#